data_AF-A0A8H5LZ81-F1
#
_entry.id   AF-A0A8H5LZ81-F1
#
_cell.length_a   1.000
_cell.length_b   1.000
_cell.length_c   1.000
_cell.angle_alpha   90.00
_cell.angle_beta   90.00
_cell.angle_gamma   90.00
#
_symmetry.space_group_name_H-M   'P 1'
#
loop_
_entity.id
_entity.type
_entity.pdbx_description
1 polymer ?
#
loop_
_entity_poly.entity_id
_entity_poly.type
_entity_poly.pdbx_seq_one_letter_code
_entity_poly.pdbx_strand_id
1 'polypeptide(L)'
;MFAFVLLVFTNLRVQKRFHTMLKIEKDLAAYDEDATLSVDLLMSLTNCNGRIAGVFLHINFESILRYSHRKATGMCLGGHLAFRAAFDPRVLSSVCFFATDIHSATLGKGKKDDSLERVRKGELTGKGELVMIFGKQDTHVPRAGRDLIRQTLEDANVTVSYLEVQAQHAFIRDESSKDRWDAALTRSCFSFMLEVFERTVGRDLGPRVDNTKPPQHVC
;
A
#
# COMPACT_ATOMS: atom_id res chain seq x y z
N MET A 1 18.65 -5.45 11.26
CA MET A 1 17.55 -4.79 12.00
C MET A 1 16.82 -3.86 11.02
N PHE A 2 15.75 -4.37 10.43
CA PHE A 2 15.03 -3.75 9.32
C PHE A 2 14.17 -2.58 9.85
N ALA A 3 14.28 -1.39 9.24
CA ALA A 3 13.32 -0.32 9.48
C ALA A 3 12.08 -0.62 8.63
N PHE A 4 11.18 -1.47 9.14
CA PHE A 4 9.84 -1.58 8.59
C PHE A 4 9.09 -0.29 8.90
N VAL A 5 8.60 0.40 7.87
CA VAL A 5 7.47 1.30 8.09
C VAL A 5 6.22 0.46 8.09
N LEU A 6 6.00 -0.21 9.23
CA LEU A 6 4.68 -0.66 9.62
C LEU A 6 3.96 0.59 10.11
N LEU A 7 3.27 1.27 9.20
CA LEU A 7 2.48 2.45 9.51
C LEU A 7 1.24 1.99 10.30
N VAL A 8 1.42 1.77 11.61
CA VAL A 8 0.33 1.45 12.54
C VAL A 8 -0.27 2.78 12.97
N PHE A 9 -1.43 3.14 12.40
CA PHE A 9 -2.28 4.16 13.03
C PHE A 9 -2.84 3.61 14.35
N THR A 10 -2.09 3.71 15.43
CA THR A 10 -2.65 3.62 16.78
C THR A 10 -3.31 4.95 17.13
N ASN A 11 -4.52 5.18 16.64
CA ASN A 11 -5.46 6.03 17.37
C ASN A 11 -6.46 5.11 18.09
N LEU A 12 -5.94 4.45 19.13
CA LEU A 12 -6.69 3.63 20.08
C LEU A 12 -7.63 4.52 20.89
N ARG A 13 -8.84 4.81 20.36
CA ARG A 13 -10.04 5.08 21.19
C ARG A 13 -11.39 5.22 20.46
N VAL A 14 -11.47 5.27 19.13
CA VAL A 14 -12.75 5.61 18.44
C VAL A 14 -13.17 4.61 17.34
N GLN A 15 -12.82 3.33 17.43
CA GLN A 15 -13.13 2.33 16.39
C GLN A 15 -14.38 1.45 16.64
N LYS A 16 -15.39 1.94 17.35
CA LYS A 16 -16.68 1.23 17.46
C LYS A 16 -17.80 2.13 16.90
N ARG A 17 -18.42 1.67 15.80
CA ARG A 17 -19.62 2.18 15.07
C ARG A 17 -19.51 3.16 13.89
N PHE A 18 -18.34 3.70 13.53
CA PHE A 18 -18.26 4.82 12.56
C PHE A 18 -17.38 4.58 11.31
N HIS A 19 -17.20 3.33 10.88
CA HIS A 19 -16.17 3.00 9.89
C HIS A 19 -16.40 3.57 8.48
N THR A 20 -17.65 3.67 8.01
CA THR A 20 -17.96 4.27 6.69
C THR A 20 -18.05 5.79 6.76
N MET A 21 -18.54 6.34 7.88
CA MET A 21 -18.69 7.79 8.06
C MET A 21 -17.32 8.49 8.18
N LEU A 22 -16.39 7.95 8.97
CA LEU A 22 -15.06 8.55 9.15
C LEU A 22 -14.25 8.60 7.84
N LYS A 23 -14.45 7.65 6.93
CA LYS A 23 -13.77 7.63 5.62
C LYS A 23 -14.14 8.83 4.74
N ILE A 24 -15.41 9.24 4.79
CA ILE A 24 -15.98 10.31 3.96
C ILE A 24 -16.14 11.63 4.72
N GLU A 25 -15.85 11.66 6.01
CA GLU A 25 -15.88 12.88 6.83
C GLU A 25 -14.48 13.46 7.00
N LYS A 26 -13.45 12.61 7.00
CA LYS A 26 -12.06 13.04 7.08
C LYS A 26 -11.60 13.65 5.77
N ASP A 27 -10.96 14.81 5.86
CA ASP A 27 -10.38 15.50 4.71
C ASP A 27 -9.24 14.68 4.10
N LEU A 28 -9.13 14.69 2.77
CA LEU A 28 -8.10 13.93 2.06
C LEU A 28 -6.68 14.32 2.50
N ALA A 29 -6.46 15.63 2.67
CA ALA A 29 -5.18 16.18 3.14
C ALA A 29 -4.78 15.66 4.53
N ALA A 30 -5.75 15.36 5.40
CA ALA A 30 -5.47 14.81 6.72
C ALA A 30 -4.97 13.36 6.67
N TYR A 31 -5.19 12.61 5.57
CA TYR A 31 -4.54 11.31 5.38
C TYR A 31 -3.08 11.46 4.94
N ASP A 32 -2.79 12.46 4.11
CA ASP A 32 -1.43 12.74 3.64
C ASP A 32 -0.55 13.33 4.76
N GLU A 33 -1.12 14.22 5.58
CA GLU A 33 -0.47 14.77 6.76
C GLU A 33 -0.11 13.66 7.75
N ASP A 34 -1.08 12.80 8.06
CA ASP A 34 -0.89 11.64 8.93
C ASP A 34 0.22 10.69 8.41
N ALA A 35 0.29 10.47 7.10
CA ALA A 35 1.36 9.69 6.48
C ALA A 35 2.72 10.40 6.63
N THR A 36 2.77 11.71 6.37
CA THR A 36 3.98 12.54 6.47
C THR A 36 4.52 12.56 7.89
N LEU A 37 3.66 12.80 8.90
CA LEU A 37 4.05 12.81 10.31
C LEU A 37 4.55 11.45 10.78
N SER A 38 3.98 10.36 10.26
CA SER A 38 4.45 9.02 10.57
C SER A 38 5.84 8.77 9.99
N VAL A 39 6.10 9.23 8.76
CA VAL A 39 7.43 9.18 8.14
C VAL A 39 8.44 10.03 8.91
N ASP A 40 8.05 11.25 9.32
CA ASP A 40 8.88 12.16 10.12
C ASP A 40 9.28 11.53 11.46
N LEU A 41 8.30 10.96 12.18
CA LEU A 41 8.54 10.27 13.44
C LEU A 41 9.53 9.13 13.25
N LEU A 42 9.36 8.30 12.22
CA LEU A 42 10.23 7.17 11.96
C LEU A 42 11.66 7.61 11.63
N MET A 43 11.82 8.68 10.85
CA MET A 43 13.15 9.25 10.56
C MET A 43 13.84 9.83 11.80
N SER A 44 13.07 10.29 12.79
CA SER A 44 13.64 10.81 14.04
C SER A 44 14.22 9.72 14.95
N LEU A 45 13.86 8.45 14.73
CA LEU A 45 14.32 7.36 15.59
C LEU A 45 15.76 6.96 15.26
N THR A 46 16.56 6.70 16.29
CA THR A 46 17.99 6.35 16.20
C THR A 46 18.26 5.01 15.52
N ASN A 47 17.26 4.14 15.43
CA ASN A 47 17.32 2.85 14.74
C ASN A 47 16.95 2.93 13.24
N CYS A 48 16.50 4.10 12.77
CA CYS A 48 16.16 4.31 11.37
C CYS A 48 17.45 4.54 10.55
N ASN A 49 17.60 3.80 9.46
CA ASN A 49 18.71 3.95 8.52
C ASN A 49 18.44 4.99 7.42
N GLY A 50 17.40 5.83 7.60
CA GLY A 50 16.95 6.82 6.62
C GLY A 50 16.25 6.24 5.39
N ARG A 51 16.05 4.90 5.33
CA ARG A 51 15.34 4.23 4.23
C ARG A 51 13.98 3.78 4.69
N ILE A 52 12.96 4.13 3.93
CA ILE A 52 11.56 3.89 4.29
C ILE A 52 10.87 3.16 3.14
N ALA A 53 10.16 2.08 3.47
CA ALA A 53 9.28 1.36 2.55
C ALA A 53 7.88 1.33 3.14
N GLY A 54 6.90 1.83 2.39
CA GLY A 54 5.51 1.93 2.82
C GLY A 54 4.78 0.61 2.67
N VAL A 55 4.37 -0.01 3.78
CA VAL A 55 3.37 -1.07 3.77
C VAL A 55 2.37 -0.86 4.88
N PHE A 56 1.09 -0.89 4.51
CA PHE A 56 -0.02 -0.96 5.46
C PHE A 56 -0.53 -2.39 5.56
N LEU A 57 0.24 -3.22 6.26
CA LEU A 57 -0.21 -4.52 6.71
C LEU A 57 -0.68 -4.38 8.15
N HIS A 58 -1.96 -4.63 8.40
CA HIS A 58 -2.37 -5.10 9.72
C HIS A 58 -2.45 -6.62 9.66
N ILE A 59 -1.29 -7.28 9.72
CA ILE A 59 -1.25 -8.70 10.07
C ILE A 59 -1.12 -8.74 11.58
N ASN A 60 -2.16 -9.20 12.28
CA ASN A 60 -2.03 -9.50 13.70
C ASN A 60 -1.11 -10.72 13.84
N PHE A 61 0.18 -10.50 14.02
CA PHE A 61 1.12 -11.58 14.34
C PHE A 61 0.88 -12.17 15.74
N GLU A 62 -0.01 -11.55 16.54
CA GLU A 62 -0.43 -12.02 17.87
C GLU A 62 -1.50 -13.14 17.87
N SER A 63 -1.99 -13.62 16.71
CA SER A 63 -2.98 -14.70 16.68
C SER A 63 -2.47 -16.09 17.10
N ILE A 64 -1.19 -16.23 17.53
CA ILE A 64 -0.70 -17.44 18.23
C ILE A 64 -1.00 -17.41 19.74
N LEU A 65 -1.23 -16.24 20.38
CA LEU A 65 -1.57 -16.19 21.80
C LEU A 65 -2.53 -15.04 22.12
N ARG A 66 -3.83 -15.38 22.18
CA ARG A 66 -4.94 -14.69 22.90
C ARG A 66 -5.78 -13.67 22.10
N TYR A 67 -6.94 -14.16 21.68
CA TYR A 67 -8.29 -13.58 21.87
C TYR A 67 -8.36 -12.07 22.19
N SER A 68 -8.46 -11.22 21.16
CA SER A 68 -9.07 -9.89 21.31
C SER A 68 -9.54 -9.37 19.95
N HIS A 69 -10.85 -9.49 19.69
CA HIS A 69 -11.55 -8.89 18.55
C HIS A 69 -11.21 -7.40 18.38
N ARG A 70 -10.33 -7.06 17.43
CA ARG A 70 -10.08 -5.67 17.01
C ARG A 70 -9.96 -5.62 15.48
N LYS A 71 -10.98 -5.01 14.85
CA LYS A 71 -11.05 -4.76 13.40
C LYS A 71 -10.19 -3.55 13.08
N ALA A 72 -8.95 -3.77 12.69
CA ALA A 72 -8.09 -2.71 12.17
C ALA A 72 -7.87 -2.92 10.66
N THR A 73 -8.17 -1.87 9.89
CA THR A 73 -8.06 -1.82 8.44
C THR A 73 -6.64 -1.46 7.99
N GLY A 74 -5.85 -2.47 7.67
CA GLY A 74 -4.71 -2.37 6.77
C GLY A 74 -4.77 -3.60 5.87
N MET A 75 -4.87 -3.40 4.54
CA MET A 75 -5.62 -4.18 3.52
C MET A 75 -6.93 -3.47 3.13
N CYS A 76 -7.24 -3.30 1.83
CA CYS A 76 -8.36 -2.49 1.30
C CYS A 76 -8.05 -0.97 1.35
N LEU A 77 -8.64 -0.21 2.28
CA LEU A 77 -8.32 1.20 2.50
C LEU A 77 -6.81 1.41 2.77
N GLY A 78 -6.18 0.51 3.53
CA GLY A 78 -4.74 0.57 3.77
C GLY A 78 -3.90 0.44 2.49
N GLY A 79 -4.41 -0.28 1.47
CA GLY A 79 -3.76 -0.33 0.16
C GLY A 79 -3.80 1.03 -0.56
N HIS A 80 -4.90 1.77 -0.43
CA HIS A 80 -4.99 3.15 -0.95
C HIS A 80 -4.08 4.10 -0.18
N LEU A 81 -4.02 3.99 1.15
CA LEU A 81 -3.11 4.82 1.95
C LEU A 81 -1.63 4.50 1.65
N ALA A 82 -1.27 3.23 1.44
CA ALA A 82 0.07 2.83 0.99
C ALA A 82 0.43 3.45 -0.37
N PHE A 83 -0.54 3.51 -1.29
CA PHE A 83 -0.39 4.16 -2.58
C PHE A 83 -0.14 5.66 -2.42
N ARG A 84 -0.91 6.35 -1.55
CA ARG A 84 -0.71 7.78 -1.29
C ARG A 84 0.61 8.06 -0.57
N ALA A 85 1.05 7.18 0.31
CA ALA A 85 2.37 7.31 0.94
C ALA A 85 3.52 7.29 -0.09
N ALA A 86 3.35 6.63 -1.24
CA ALA A 86 4.36 6.60 -2.30
C ALA A 86 4.65 7.98 -2.92
N PHE A 87 3.79 8.98 -2.72
CA PHE A 87 4.05 10.34 -3.17
C PHE A 87 5.16 11.04 -2.36
N ASP A 88 5.40 10.61 -1.12
CA ASP A 88 6.52 11.11 -0.32
C ASP A 88 7.84 10.55 -0.88
N PRO A 89 8.78 11.41 -1.31
CA PRO A 89 10.04 10.98 -1.95
C PRO A 89 10.93 10.13 -1.04
N ARG A 90 10.69 10.12 0.27
CA ARG A 90 11.42 9.30 1.25
C ARG A 90 10.98 7.85 1.23
N VAL A 91 9.79 7.57 0.68
CA VAL A 91 9.26 6.21 0.51
C VAL A 91 9.85 5.59 -0.75
N LEU A 92 10.76 4.63 -0.58
CA LEU A 92 11.51 3.98 -1.65
C LEU A 92 10.72 2.87 -2.35
N SER A 93 9.75 2.27 -1.65
CA SER A 93 8.81 1.34 -2.25
C SER A 93 7.50 1.26 -1.46
N SER A 94 6.39 1.01 -2.16
CA SER A 94 5.07 0.80 -1.55
C SER A 94 4.41 -0.48 -2.06
N VAL A 95 3.91 -1.35 -1.16
CA VAL A 95 3.14 -2.54 -1.53
C VAL A 95 1.67 -2.40 -1.12
N CYS A 96 0.79 -2.46 -2.12
CA CYS A 96 -0.62 -2.11 -2.04
C CYS A 96 -1.49 -3.33 -2.30
N PHE A 97 -2.09 -3.86 -1.21
CA PHE A 97 -3.03 -4.98 -1.29
C PHE A 97 -4.46 -4.51 -1.53
N PHE A 98 -5.00 -4.89 -2.69
CA PHE A 98 -6.37 -4.66 -3.16
C PHE A 98 -6.88 -3.26 -2.80
N ALA A 99 -6.11 -2.25 -3.22
CA ALA A 99 -6.36 -0.85 -2.96
C ALA A 99 -7.71 -0.40 -3.54
N THR A 100 -8.70 -0.24 -2.68
CA THR A 100 -10.04 0.17 -3.09
C THR A 100 -10.09 1.67 -3.32
N ASP A 101 -11.13 2.13 -4.02
CA ASP A 101 -11.49 3.55 -4.15
C ASP A 101 -10.54 4.45 -4.93
N ILE A 102 -9.34 3.99 -5.29
CA ILE A 102 -8.45 4.68 -6.25
C ILE A 102 -9.17 4.85 -7.60
N HIS A 103 -9.75 3.76 -8.12
CA HIS A 103 -10.41 3.74 -9.42
C HIS A 103 -11.73 4.52 -9.45
N SER A 104 -12.37 4.73 -8.30
CA SER A 104 -13.65 5.43 -8.19
C SER A 104 -13.52 6.84 -7.61
N ALA A 105 -12.31 7.27 -7.23
CA ALA A 105 -12.00 8.56 -6.61
C ALA A 105 -12.83 8.86 -5.34
N THR A 106 -13.27 7.84 -4.60
CA THR A 106 -14.26 8.02 -3.52
C THR A 106 -13.69 8.12 -2.10
N LEU A 107 -12.37 8.18 -1.96
CA LEU A 107 -11.73 8.39 -0.65
C LEU A 107 -11.86 9.86 -0.19
N GLY A 108 -12.04 10.06 1.12
CA GLY A 108 -12.03 11.37 1.76
C GLY A 108 -13.33 12.14 1.63
N LYS A 109 -13.36 13.30 2.28
CA LYS A 109 -14.51 14.19 2.31
C LYS A 109 -14.93 14.65 0.93
N GLY A 110 -16.22 14.45 0.63
CA GLY A 110 -16.80 14.82 -0.65
C GLY A 110 -16.45 13.88 -1.81
N LYS A 111 -15.78 12.74 -1.57
CA LYS A 111 -15.41 11.75 -2.62
C LYS A 111 -14.64 12.40 -3.77
N LYS A 112 -13.59 13.13 -3.42
CA LYS A 112 -12.71 13.85 -4.34
C LYS A 112 -11.26 13.39 -4.19
N ASP A 113 -11.05 12.07 -4.20
CA ASP A 113 -9.69 11.55 -4.18
C ASP A 113 -8.98 11.88 -5.49
N ASP A 114 -7.78 12.44 -5.38
CA ASP A 114 -6.98 12.93 -6.49
C ASP A 114 -5.82 11.99 -6.87
N SER A 115 -5.79 10.76 -6.33
CA SER A 115 -4.62 9.87 -6.44
C SER A 115 -4.20 9.62 -7.89
N LEU A 116 -5.15 9.29 -8.77
CA LEU A 116 -4.87 9.07 -10.19
C LEU A 116 -4.56 10.37 -10.94
N GLU A 117 -5.10 11.51 -10.51
CA GLU A 117 -4.78 12.81 -11.10
C GLU A 117 -3.33 13.20 -10.81
N ARG A 118 -2.86 12.98 -9.58
CA ARG A 118 -1.47 13.20 -9.18
C ARG A 118 -0.50 12.32 -9.96
N VAL A 119 -0.87 11.05 -10.22
CA VAL A 119 -0.09 10.18 -11.11
C VAL A 119 0.00 10.76 -12.52
N ARG A 120 -1.11 11.22 -13.11
CA ARG A 120 -1.11 11.84 -14.45
C ARG A 120 -0.27 13.11 -14.52
N LYS A 121 -0.12 13.83 -13.41
CA LYS A 121 0.78 15.00 -13.28
C LYS A 121 2.26 14.60 -13.17
N GLY A 122 2.58 13.30 -13.14
CA GLY A 122 3.95 12.80 -13.01
C GLY A 122 4.48 12.77 -11.59
N GLU A 123 3.63 12.90 -10.57
CA GLU A 123 4.10 12.96 -9.16
C GLU A 123 4.70 11.64 -8.65
N LEU A 124 4.54 10.52 -9.36
CA LEU A 124 5.20 9.23 -9.04
C LEU A 124 6.30 8.85 -10.05
N THR A 125 6.47 9.59 -11.14
CA THR A 125 7.44 9.25 -12.19
C THR A 125 8.86 9.44 -11.65
N GLY A 126 9.71 8.41 -11.78
CA GLY A 126 11.09 8.43 -11.27
C GLY A 126 11.22 8.38 -9.73
N LYS A 127 10.14 8.09 -9.00
CA LYS A 127 10.16 7.93 -7.54
C LYS A 127 10.35 6.45 -7.14
N GLY A 128 10.01 6.16 -5.89
CA GLY A 128 9.99 4.81 -5.34
C GLY A 128 9.18 3.83 -6.18
N GLU A 129 9.38 2.55 -5.91
CA GLU A 129 8.70 1.48 -6.63
C GLU A 129 7.33 1.16 -6.05
N LEU A 130 6.35 0.90 -6.91
CA LEU A 130 5.01 0.53 -6.49
C LEU A 130 4.72 -0.94 -6.78
N VAL A 131 4.03 -1.62 -5.88
CA VAL A 131 3.49 -2.96 -6.12
C VAL A 131 2.00 -2.95 -5.88
N MET A 132 1.23 -3.35 -6.88
CA MET A 132 -0.22 -3.44 -6.81
C MET A 132 -0.65 -4.90 -6.88
N ILE A 133 -1.33 -5.40 -5.84
CA ILE A 133 -1.78 -6.79 -5.76
C ILE A 133 -3.30 -6.84 -5.68
N PHE A 134 -3.96 -7.40 -6.69
CA PHE A 134 -5.42 -7.50 -6.75
C PHE A 134 -5.93 -8.92 -6.92
N GLY A 135 -7.07 -9.22 -6.33
CA GLY A 135 -7.83 -10.44 -6.60
C GLY A 135 -8.71 -10.28 -7.83
N LYS A 136 -8.72 -11.24 -8.75
CA LYS A 136 -9.52 -11.16 -9.98
C LYS A 136 -11.02 -11.19 -9.72
N GLN A 137 -11.44 -11.89 -8.68
CA GLN A 137 -12.82 -12.01 -8.19
C GLN A 137 -13.20 -10.89 -7.19
N ASP A 138 -12.34 -9.87 -7.02
CA ASP A 138 -12.65 -8.73 -6.18
C ASP A 138 -13.83 -7.91 -6.76
N THR A 139 -14.90 -7.82 -5.97
CA THR A 139 -16.11 -7.05 -6.32
C THR A 139 -15.99 -5.57 -5.96
N HIS A 140 -15.04 -5.19 -5.11
CA HIS A 140 -14.78 -3.81 -4.73
C HIS A 140 -13.87 -3.09 -5.72
N VAL A 141 -13.02 -3.83 -6.43
CA VAL A 141 -12.18 -3.31 -7.52
C VAL A 141 -12.45 -4.15 -8.78
N PRO A 142 -13.51 -3.82 -9.54
CA PRO A 142 -13.87 -4.58 -10.73
C PRO A 142 -12.77 -4.45 -11.79
N ARG A 143 -12.81 -5.33 -12.80
CA ARG A 143 -11.83 -5.35 -13.90
C ARG A 143 -11.58 -3.96 -14.50
N ALA A 144 -12.63 -3.23 -14.84
CA ALA A 144 -12.49 -1.88 -15.41
C ALA A 144 -11.74 -0.92 -14.48
N GLY A 145 -11.92 -1.04 -13.16
CA GLY A 145 -11.18 -0.25 -12.18
C GLY A 145 -9.72 -0.65 -12.09
N ARG A 146 -9.43 -1.95 -12.15
CA ARG A 146 -8.05 -2.48 -12.19
C ARG A 146 -7.31 -2.03 -13.45
N ASP A 147 -7.98 -2.11 -14.59
CA ASP A 147 -7.46 -1.69 -15.89
C ASP A 147 -7.19 -0.18 -15.91
N LEU A 148 -8.08 0.64 -15.36
CA LEU A 148 -7.86 2.10 -15.21
C LEU A 148 -6.62 2.43 -14.38
N ILE A 149 -6.44 1.74 -13.24
CA ILE A 149 -5.26 1.93 -12.38
C ILE A 149 -4.00 1.54 -13.13
N ARG A 150 -4.01 0.37 -13.78
CA ARG A 150 -2.87 -0.14 -14.55
C ARG A 150 -2.47 0.83 -15.66
N GLN A 151 -3.44 1.19 -16.50
CA GLN A 151 -3.23 2.11 -17.61
C GLN A 151 -2.66 3.44 -17.12
N THR A 152 -3.25 4.04 -16.08
CA THR A 152 -2.79 5.34 -15.58
C THR A 152 -1.34 5.30 -15.07
N LEU A 153 -0.93 4.19 -14.44
CA LEU A 153 0.44 4.02 -13.91
C LEU A 153 1.45 3.75 -15.01
N GLU A 154 1.10 2.89 -15.97
CA GLU A 154 1.94 2.56 -17.12
C GLU A 154 2.11 3.76 -18.06
N ASP A 155 1.04 4.49 -18.37
CA ASP A 155 1.08 5.71 -19.20
C ASP A 155 1.95 6.81 -18.56
N ALA A 156 2.00 6.88 -17.23
CA ALA A 156 2.84 7.81 -16.48
C ALA A 156 4.29 7.30 -16.27
N ASN A 157 4.64 6.14 -16.85
CA ASN A 157 5.94 5.49 -16.72
C ASN A 157 6.38 5.31 -15.25
N VAL A 158 5.43 4.96 -14.37
CA VAL A 158 5.71 4.65 -12.97
C VAL A 158 6.38 3.28 -12.88
N THR A 159 7.43 3.13 -12.07
CA THR A 159 8.02 1.82 -11.76
C THR A 159 7.03 1.02 -10.93
N VAL A 160 6.23 0.17 -11.57
CA VAL A 160 5.17 -0.61 -10.93
C VAL A 160 5.24 -2.09 -11.28
N SER A 161 5.11 -2.94 -10.26
CA SER A 161 4.79 -4.36 -10.42
C SER A 161 3.28 -4.57 -10.21
N TYR A 162 2.60 -5.14 -11.20
CA TYR A 162 1.15 -5.36 -11.15
C TYR A 162 0.83 -6.85 -11.10
N LEU A 163 0.30 -7.33 -9.97
CA LEU A 163 -0.02 -8.73 -9.73
C LEU A 163 -1.54 -8.94 -9.61
N GLU A 164 -2.10 -9.79 -10.46
CA GLU A 164 -3.49 -10.24 -10.34
C GLU A 164 -3.54 -11.74 -9.99
N VAL A 165 -4.26 -12.08 -8.91
CA VAL A 165 -4.35 -13.45 -8.39
C VAL A 165 -5.78 -13.97 -8.43
N GLN A 166 -5.96 -15.28 -8.48
CA GLN A 166 -7.28 -15.94 -8.48
C GLN A 166 -7.88 -15.96 -7.07
N ALA A 167 -8.25 -14.79 -6.55
CA ALA A 167 -8.86 -14.66 -5.24
C ALA A 167 -9.90 -13.52 -5.17
N GLN A 168 -10.77 -13.59 -4.16
CA GLN A 168 -11.74 -12.54 -3.85
C GLN A 168 -11.13 -11.47 -2.93
N HIS A 169 -11.82 -10.35 -2.72
CA HIS A 169 -11.40 -9.30 -1.80
C HIS A 169 -11.05 -9.83 -0.39
N ALA A 170 -9.99 -9.29 0.20
CA ALA A 170 -9.47 -9.65 1.53
C ALA A 170 -8.94 -11.09 1.67
N PHE A 171 -8.44 -11.68 0.57
CA PHE A 171 -7.91 -13.05 0.54
C PHE A 171 -6.67 -13.30 1.41
N ILE A 172 -5.95 -12.25 1.79
CA ILE A 172 -4.78 -12.36 2.66
C ILE A 172 -5.10 -12.22 4.16
N ARG A 173 -6.35 -11.91 4.50
CA ARG A 173 -6.76 -11.72 5.90
C ARG A 173 -7.11 -13.09 6.48
N ASP A 174 -6.39 -13.52 7.50
CA ASP A 174 -6.64 -14.77 8.21
C ASP A 174 -7.93 -14.71 9.05
N GLU A 175 -8.18 -13.58 9.71
CA GLU A 175 -9.38 -13.37 10.51
C GLU A 175 -10.47 -12.58 9.77
N SER A 176 -11.74 -12.86 10.07
CA SER A 176 -12.90 -12.10 9.55
C SER A 176 -13.03 -12.04 8.02
N SER A 177 -12.24 -12.78 7.23
CA SER A 177 -12.20 -12.69 5.76
C SER A 177 -13.46 -13.15 5.03
N LYS A 178 -14.48 -13.62 5.75
CA LYS A 178 -15.71 -14.20 5.21
C LYS A 178 -15.40 -15.43 4.33
N ASP A 179 -14.54 -16.31 4.85
CA ASP A 179 -14.11 -17.56 4.21
C ASP A 179 -13.35 -17.38 2.89
N ARG A 180 -12.69 -16.22 2.72
CA ARG A 180 -11.91 -15.88 1.53
C ARG A 180 -10.41 -16.06 1.71
N TRP A 181 -9.99 -16.39 2.92
CA TRP A 181 -8.58 -16.54 3.26
C TRP A 181 -7.95 -17.68 2.47
N ASP A 182 -6.82 -17.39 1.85
CA ASP A 182 -5.97 -18.39 1.19
C ASP A 182 -4.55 -18.30 1.78
N ALA A 183 -4.20 -19.26 2.63
CA ALA A 183 -2.92 -19.30 3.32
C ALA A 183 -1.72 -19.42 2.35
N ALA A 184 -1.86 -20.23 1.30
CA ALA A 184 -0.78 -20.49 0.34
C ALA A 184 -0.52 -19.25 -0.52
N LEU A 185 -1.60 -18.59 -0.96
CA LEU A 185 -1.53 -17.35 -1.72
C LEU A 185 -1.01 -16.20 -0.86
N THR A 186 -1.47 -16.10 0.39
CA THR A 186 -0.97 -15.13 1.38
C THR A 186 0.54 -15.23 1.54
N ARG A 187 1.05 -16.45 1.75
CA ARG A 187 2.49 -16.70 1.86
C ARG A 187 3.23 -16.25 0.60
N SER A 188 2.72 -16.58 -0.58
CA SER A 188 3.35 -16.21 -1.85
C SER A 188 3.41 -14.68 -2.03
N CYS A 189 2.31 -13.98 -1.76
CA CYS A 189 2.27 -12.52 -1.83
C CYS A 189 3.15 -11.86 -0.76
N PHE A 190 3.24 -12.45 0.44
CA PHE A 190 4.12 -11.97 1.49
C PHE A 190 5.60 -12.14 1.12
N SER A 191 5.98 -13.28 0.52
CA SER A 191 7.32 -13.47 -0.04
C SER A 191 7.65 -12.43 -1.11
N PHE A 192 6.70 -12.12 -2.01
CA PHE A 192 6.89 -11.07 -3.01
C PHE A 192 7.10 -9.69 -2.37
N MET A 193 6.36 -9.37 -1.33
CA MET A 193 6.54 -8.13 -0.58
C MET A 193 7.92 -8.05 0.08
N LEU A 194 8.37 -9.13 0.74
CA LEU A 194 9.69 -9.18 1.36
C LEU A 194 10.81 -9.00 0.34
N GLU A 195 10.68 -9.62 -0.84
CA GLU A 195 11.64 -9.46 -1.95
C GLU A 195 11.81 -7.98 -2.32
N VAL A 196 10.70 -7.26 -2.55
CA VAL A 196 10.72 -5.85 -2.92
C VAL A 196 11.41 -5.01 -1.85
N PHE A 197 11.10 -5.28 -0.58
CA PHE A 197 11.68 -4.54 0.53
C PHE A 197 13.17 -4.81 0.73
N GLU A 198 13.59 -6.06 0.57
CA GLU A 198 15.01 -6.41 0.67
C GLU A 198 15.83 -5.61 -0.34
N ARG A 199 15.35 -5.50 -1.59
CA ARG A 199 16.09 -4.78 -2.65
C ARG A 199 15.92 -3.27 -2.66
N THR A 200 14.95 -2.68 -1.94
CA THR A 200 14.75 -1.22 -1.90
C THR A 200 15.22 -0.58 -0.61
N VAL A 201 15.06 -1.25 0.54
CA VAL A 201 15.40 -0.71 1.87
C VAL A 201 16.42 -1.55 2.64
N GLY A 202 16.92 -2.64 2.05
CA GLY A 202 18.02 -3.44 2.61
C GLY A 202 19.22 -2.57 2.99
N ARG A 203 19.89 -2.90 4.10
CA ARG A 203 20.94 -2.05 4.70
C ARG A 203 22.20 -1.97 3.83
N ASP A 204 22.56 -3.06 3.18
CA ASP A 204 23.86 -3.22 2.51
C ASP A 204 23.83 -2.80 1.03
N LEU A 205 22.73 -2.17 0.60
CA LEU A 205 22.58 -1.64 -0.76
C LEU A 205 23.10 -0.20 -0.84
N GLY A 206 23.68 0.17 -1.98
CA GLY A 206 24.04 1.56 -2.28
C GLY A 206 22.82 2.48 -2.43
N PRO A 207 23.02 3.78 -2.70
CA PRO A 207 21.91 4.65 -3.11
C PRO A 207 21.24 4.11 -4.38
N ARG A 208 19.94 4.34 -4.52
CA ARG A 208 19.21 4.00 -5.75
C ARG A 208 19.84 4.74 -6.92
N VAL A 209 20.20 3.99 -7.97
CA VAL A 209 20.71 4.55 -9.22
C VAL A 209 19.62 4.42 -10.26
N ASP A 210 19.22 5.53 -10.86
CA ASP A 210 18.26 5.53 -11.96
C ASP A 210 18.93 4.95 -13.21
N ASN A 211 18.68 3.67 -13.45
CA ASN A 211 19.12 3.01 -14.67
C ASN A 211 18.00 3.12 -15.72
N THR A 212 17.76 4.33 -16.22
CA THR A 212 16.77 4.64 -17.27
C THR A 212 17.24 4.27 -18.68
N LYS A 213 18.33 3.50 -18.80
CA LYS A 213 18.82 3.04 -20.10
C LYS A 213 17.75 2.12 -20.71
N PRO A 214 17.36 2.34 -21.98
CA PRO A 214 16.41 1.46 -22.63
C PRO A 214 16.98 0.03 -22.63
N PRO A 215 16.14 -0.99 -22.34
CA PRO A 215 16.59 -2.37 -22.34
C PRO A 215 17.14 -2.71 -23.73
N GLN A 216 18.38 -3.18 -23.76
CA GLN A 216 18.99 -3.64 -25.00
C GLN A 216 18.50 -5.06 -25.28
N HIS A 217 17.99 -5.27 -26.48
CA HIS A 217 17.64 -6.61 -26.95
C HIS A 217 18.93 -7.33 -27.39
N VAL A 218 19.65 -7.91 -26.42
CA VAL A 218 20.82 -8.75 -26.67
C VAL A 218 20.35 -10.20 -26.55
N CYS A 219 20.21 -10.88 -27.69
CA CYS A 219 19.98 -12.33 -27.77
C CYS A 219 21.29 -13.08 -27.86
#